data_AF-A0A418F3L6-F1
#
_entry.id   AF-A0A418F3L6-F1
#
_cell.length_a   1.000
_cell.length_b   1.000
_cell.length_c   1.000
_cell.angle_alpha   90.00
_cell.angle_beta   90.00
_cell.angle_gamma   90.00
#
_symmetry.space_group_name_H-M   'P 1'
#
loop_
_entity.id
_entity.type
_entity.pdbx_description
1 polymer ?
#
loop_
_entity_poly.entity_id
_entity_poly.type
_entity_poly.pdbx_seq_one_letter_code
_entity_poly.pdbx_strand_id
1 'polypeptide(L)'
;MLPNLVMELVENHVTAFDKATQQSSIPPLRPAMILPVLLAVLDIPYPEPPSHLDHLRSKLSNLSLKSSNVWATATLLLVYVLHFNRRHVTDAASRKYDLHALPIAHIYRTASRYCSVGDAFEFVFPVLSRLVLDECPYVLSSLSVVTSQPSPASLSILPPTHVSLGRTYGHLKKTQQTIHMPVVVDLLCDLDLLPIDQAIPWLTWLVETVLPVAMGSSPPFQEPSTLSMFKAPKDKLLARPSTALAFPEVCGLIQAVWTRSADGHPTPHALQLHLVHALCPDGAYSFQDLVQEPFSILRCDPRVWRHGPLLQLLLSLLTTFRDVSSVHLRQLHADDALHPSTVDVNQFILVQDAIIVHALLNVIARLDAEDAYPQCGHIYRWLDATFRQTPSLLLAVHSQGYATSLVRLLVKELPAMYDLLPSIPDLLSANDLAQLSFRCHLASALCREYPDAVSTAVAQTADKFLSTQVVEFLTAVLPALGAMAVAFCDIAEECVQLLMKLRVQINHQMTDTLNNNTAVSQLEGTVQRVFAQIVRSTHES
;
A
#
# COMPACT_ATOMS: atom_id res chain seq x y z
N MET A 1 -14.25 -38.30 -3.06
CA MET A 1 -15.11 -38.48 -1.86
C MET A 1 -14.74 -37.51 -0.74
N LEU A 2 -13.50 -37.53 -0.23
CA LEU A 2 -13.11 -36.71 0.93
C LEU A 2 -13.36 -35.19 0.77
N PRO A 3 -13.03 -34.53 -0.38
CA PRO A 3 -13.32 -33.11 -0.54
C PRO A 3 -14.83 -32.80 -0.40
N ASN A 4 -15.70 -33.63 -0.98
CA ASN A 4 -17.14 -33.44 -0.89
C ASN A 4 -17.66 -33.59 0.54
N LEU A 5 -17.17 -34.58 1.29
CA LEU A 5 -17.53 -34.78 2.69
C LEU A 5 -17.12 -33.58 3.57
N VAL A 6 -15.95 -33.01 3.29
CA VAL A 6 -15.47 -31.81 3.98
C VAL A 6 -16.38 -30.61 3.70
N MET A 7 -16.80 -30.42 2.45
CA MET A 7 -17.74 -29.35 2.08
C MET A 7 -19.10 -29.55 2.75
N GLU A 8 -19.61 -30.79 2.74
CA GLU A 8 -20.88 -31.16 3.35
C GLU A 8 -20.86 -30.96 4.87
N LEU A 9 -19.72 -31.18 5.55
CA LEU A 9 -19.58 -30.90 6.98
C LEU A 9 -19.84 -29.42 7.31
N VAL A 10 -19.37 -28.50 6.45
CA VAL A 10 -19.64 -27.07 6.60
C VAL A 10 -21.11 -26.76 6.35
N GLU A 11 -21.70 -27.32 5.29
CA GLU A 11 -23.13 -27.11 4.99
C GLU A 11 -24.02 -27.63 6.13
N ASN A 12 -23.67 -28.77 6.72
CA ASN A 12 -24.36 -29.31 7.88
C ASN A 12 -24.24 -28.38 9.09
N HIS A 13 -23.07 -27.77 9.34
CA HIS A 13 -22.92 -26.76 10.39
C HIS A 13 -23.83 -25.55 10.18
N VAL A 14 -23.86 -25.02 8.94
CA VAL A 14 -24.63 -23.83 8.57
C VAL A 14 -26.14 -24.10 8.64
N THR A 15 -26.58 -25.25 8.15
CA THR A 15 -28.00 -25.66 8.22
C THR A 15 -28.47 -25.94 9.64
N ALA A 16 -27.57 -26.44 10.50
CA ALA A 16 -27.84 -26.70 11.91
C ALA A 16 -27.73 -25.45 12.81
N PHE A 17 -27.40 -24.29 12.24
CA PHE A 17 -27.24 -23.03 12.97
C PHE A 17 -28.61 -22.40 13.27
N ASP A 18 -28.90 -22.23 14.56
CA ASP A 18 -30.10 -21.54 15.02
C ASP A 18 -29.79 -20.06 15.30
N LYS A 19 -30.46 -19.17 14.55
CA LYS A 19 -30.32 -17.72 14.66
C LYS A 19 -30.81 -17.17 16.01
N ALA A 20 -31.79 -17.82 16.64
CA ALA A 20 -32.35 -17.33 17.91
C ALA A 20 -31.39 -17.57 19.08
N THR A 21 -30.73 -18.73 19.10
CA THR A 21 -29.78 -19.12 20.15
C THR A 21 -28.33 -18.78 19.82
N GLN A 22 -28.05 -18.36 18.58
CA GLN A 22 -26.68 -18.12 18.08
C GLN A 22 -25.79 -19.35 18.27
N GLN A 23 -26.36 -20.55 18.12
CA GLN A 23 -25.64 -21.81 18.32
C GLN A 23 -25.97 -22.77 17.19
N SER A 24 -24.96 -23.52 16.74
CA SER A 24 -25.18 -24.67 15.86
C SER A 24 -25.09 -25.95 16.67
N SER A 25 -26.05 -26.85 16.44
CA SER A 25 -26.02 -28.20 17.07
C SER A 25 -24.85 -29.05 16.55
N ILE A 26 -24.26 -28.67 15.42
CA ILE A 26 -23.03 -29.25 14.89
C ILE A 26 -21.91 -28.24 15.14
N PRO A 27 -20.98 -28.48 16.07
CA PRO A 27 -19.92 -27.51 16.36
C PRO A 27 -18.92 -27.42 15.20
N PRO A 28 -18.37 -26.23 14.90
CA PRO A 28 -17.28 -26.11 13.95
C PRO A 28 -16.01 -26.75 14.53
N LEU A 29 -15.08 -27.13 13.66
CA LEU A 29 -13.76 -27.56 14.11
C LEU A 29 -13.08 -26.44 14.90
N ARG A 30 -12.30 -26.77 15.92
CA ARG A 30 -11.62 -25.74 16.72
C ARG A 30 -10.34 -25.30 16.01
N PRO A 31 -10.01 -23.99 15.98
CA PRO A 31 -8.74 -23.50 15.43
C PRO A 31 -7.52 -24.20 16.04
N ALA A 32 -7.57 -24.50 17.36
CA ALA A 32 -6.51 -25.21 18.07
C ALA A 32 -6.24 -26.65 17.54
N MET A 33 -7.21 -27.27 16.84
CA MET A 33 -7.02 -28.57 16.21
C MET A 33 -6.51 -28.46 14.78
N ILE A 34 -6.90 -27.39 14.07
CA ILE A 34 -6.60 -27.22 12.65
C ILE A 34 -5.23 -26.58 12.44
N LEU A 35 -4.95 -25.51 13.19
CA LEU A 35 -3.75 -24.68 13.01
C LEU A 35 -2.45 -25.50 13.10
N PRO A 36 -2.24 -26.39 14.09
CA PRO A 36 -1.00 -27.18 14.16
C PRO A 36 -0.81 -28.10 12.95
N VAL A 37 -1.89 -28.67 12.39
CA VAL A 37 -1.82 -29.56 11.23
C VAL A 37 -1.50 -28.78 9.96
N LEU A 38 -2.11 -27.61 9.78
CA LEU A 38 -1.80 -26.72 8.66
C LEU A 38 -0.37 -26.18 8.73
N LEU A 39 0.14 -25.86 9.93
CA LEU A 39 1.52 -25.40 10.11
C LEU A 39 2.55 -26.52 10.00
N ALA A 40 2.20 -27.78 10.25
CA ALA A 40 3.13 -28.91 10.17
C ALA A 40 3.74 -29.11 8.77
N VAL A 41 3.08 -28.63 7.70
CA VAL A 41 3.61 -28.68 6.33
C VAL A 41 4.87 -27.82 6.15
N LEU A 42 5.13 -26.88 7.06
CA LEU A 42 6.32 -26.02 7.02
C LEU A 42 7.59 -26.78 7.41
N ASP A 43 7.46 -27.76 8.30
CA ASP A 43 8.58 -28.57 8.79
C ASP A 43 8.71 -29.90 8.03
N ILE A 44 7.66 -30.31 7.32
CA ILE A 44 7.57 -31.61 6.66
C ILE A 44 7.49 -31.40 5.14
N PRO A 45 8.58 -31.64 4.38
CA PRO A 45 8.55 -31.49 2.93
C PRO A 45 7.61 -32.51 2.29
N TYR A 46 6.99 -32.13 1.18
CA TYR A 46 6.18 -33.04 0.38
C TYR A 46 7.07 -34.15 -0.21
N PRO A 47 6.70 -35.43 -0.10
CA PRO A 47 7.48 -36.51 -0.69
C PRO A 47 7.40 -36.42 -2.22
N GLU A 48 8.49 -36.01 -2.88
CA GLU A 48 8.56 -36.01 -4.33
C GLU A 48 8.35 -37.44 -4.87
N PRO A 49 7.56 -37.63 -5.94
CA PRO A 49 7.42 -38.93 -6.56
C PRO A 49 8.80 -39.40 -7.07
N PRO A 50 9.16 -40.68 -6.88
CA PRO A 50 10.44 -41.20 -7.32
C PRO A 50 10.59 -40.97 -8.83
N SER A 51 11.72 -40.37 -9.24
CA SER A 51 12.07 -40.27 -10.65
C SER A 51 12.05 -41.66 -11.30
N HIS A 52 11.77 -41.76 -12.61
CA HIS A 52 11.59 -43.02 -13.36
C HIS A 52 12.69 -44.09 -13.15
N LEU A 53 13.86 -43.74 -12.60
CA LEU A 53 14.97 -44.63 -12.27
C LEU A 53 14.81 -45.40 -10.94
N ASP A 54 13.94 -44.97 -10.03
CA ASP A 54 13.77 -45.55 -8.68
C ASP A 54 12.62 -46.56 -8.56
N HIS A 55 11.86 -46.79 -9.63
CA HIS A 55 10.73 -47.73 -9.65
C HIS A 55 11.10 -49.18 -9.28
N LEU A 56 12.38 -49.56 -9.40
CA LEU A 56 12.85 -50.89 -9.05
C LEU A 56 13.15 -51.07 -7.55
N ARG A 57 13.01 -50.01 -6.73
CA ARG A 57 13.35 -50.07 -5.31
C ARG A 57 12.45 -49.18 -4.44
N SER A 58 11.14 -49.38 -4.43
CA SER A 58 10.27 -48.63 -3.49
C SER A 58 9.17 -49.49 -2.87
N LYS A 59 9.49 -50.08 -1.71
CA LYS A 59 8.54 -50.05 -0.60
C LYS A 59 8.51 -48.59 -0.13
N LEU A 60 7.39 -47.89 -0.30
CA LEU A 60 7.14 -46.60 0.34
C LEU A 60 7.58 -46.70 1.79
N SER A 61 8.61 -45.95 2.17
CA SER A 61 9.07 -45.93 3.55
C SER A 61 7.95 -45.40 4.45
N ASN A 62 7.82 -45.93 5.68
CA ASN A 62 6.81 -45.46 6.64
C ASN A 62 6.87 -43.93 6.87
N LEU A 63 8.03 -43.30 6.63
CA LEU A 63 8.23 -41.85 6.70
C LEU A 63 7.57 -41.10 5.54
N SER A 64 7.69 -41.60 4.31
CA SER A 64 7.03 -41.03 3.12
C SER A 64 5.51 -41.12 3.20
N LEU A 65 4.99 -42.20 3.80
CA LEU A 65 3.55 -42.35 4.01
C LEU A 65 3.03 -41.35 5.05
N LYS A 66 3.80 -41.12 6.12
CA LYS A 66 3.48 -40.12 7.15
C LYS A 66 3.48 -38.70 6.60
N SER A 67 4.50 -38.31 5.82
CA SER A 67 4.52 -36.97 5.21
C SER A 67 3.37 -36.79 4.22
N SER A 68 3.11 -37.78 3.36
CA SER A 68 1.96 -37.75 2.44
C SER A 68 0.63 -37.59 3.17
N ASN A 69 0.44 -38.27 4.31
CA ASN A 69 -0.77 -38.14 5.11
C ASN A 69 -0.93 -36.75 5.73
N VAL A 70 0.17 -36.15 6.22
CA VAL A 70 0.14 -34.77 6.75
C VAL A 70 -0.29 -33.78 5.67
N TRP A 71 0.30 -33.89 4.48
CA TRP A 71 -0.03 -33.02 3.34
C TRP A 71 -1.47 -33.21 2.86
N ALA A 72 -1.95 -34.44 2.73
CA ALA A 72 -3.33 -34.72 2.36
C ALA A 72 -4.32 -34.15 3.40
N THR A 73 -4.02 -34.33 4.69
CA THR A 73 -4.85 -33.81 5.79
C THR A 73 -4.85 -32.29 5.81
N ALA A 74 -3.69 -31.65 5.66
CA ALA A 74 -3.56 -30.19 5.62
C ALA A 74 -4.32 -29.60 4.44
N THR A 75 -4.22 -30.18 3.24
CA THR A 75 -4.96 -29.71 2.06
C THR A 75 -6.48 -29.82 2.25
N LEU A 76 -6.97 -30.92 2.83
CA LEU A 76 -8.40 -31.08 3.13
C LEU A 76 -8.89 -30.12 4.23
N LEU A 77 -8.09 -29.90 5.27
CA LEU A 77 -8.40 -28.92 6.32
C LEU A 77 -8.38 -27.49 5.78
N LEU A 78 -7.51 -27.17 4.81
CA LEU A 78 -7.53 -25.87 4.15
C LEU A 78 -8.81 -25.67 3.35
N VAL A 79 -9.27 -26.70 2.61
CA VAL A 79 -10.59 -26.66 1.93
C VAL A 79 -11.72 -26.43 2.93
N TYR A 80 -11.70 -27.13 4.07
CA TYR A 80 -12.68 -26.92 5.14
C TYR A 80 -12.69 -25.47 5.62
N VAL A 81 -11.51 -24.93 5.97
CA VAL A 81 -11.35 -23.58 6.52
C VAL A 81 -11.82 -22.51 5.55
N LEU A 82 -11.42 -22.60 4.27
CA LEU A 82 -11.83 -21.63 3.25
C LEU A 82 -13.34 -21.71 3.00
N HIS A 83 -13.90 -22.91 2.86
CA HIS A 83 -15.35 -23.05 2.65
C HIS A 83 -16.16 -22.61 3.88
N PHE A 84 -15.64 -22.83 5.09
CA PHE A 84 -16.26 -22.35 6.33
C PHE A 84 -16.32 -20.83 6.38
N ASN A 85 -15.21 -20.15 6.04
CA ASN A 85 -15.16 -18.69 6.00
C ASN A 85 -16.10 -18.10 4.94
N ARG A 86 -16.22 -18.77 3.79
CA ARG A 86 -17.16 -18.41 2.72
C ARG A 86 -18.62 -18.52 3.14
N ARG A 87 -18.96 -19.60 3.84
CA ARG A 87 -20.34 -19.90 4.28
C ARG A 87 -20.68 -19.31 5.65
N HIS A 88 -19.84 -18.42 6.15
CA HIS A 88 -19.97 -17.80 7.46
C HIS A 88 -21.35 -17.13 7.62
N VAL A 89 -22.00 -17.40 8.75
CA VAL A 89 -23.26 -16.75 9.13
C VAL A 89 -22.89 -15.55 9.99
N THR A 90 -23.32 -14.35 9.57
CA THR A 90 -22.91 -13.01 10.04
C THR A 90 -23.22 -12.68 11.52
N ASP A 91 -23.49 -13.67 12.36
CA ASP A 91 -24.06 -13.49 13.68
C ASP A 91 -23.16 -14.19 14.74
N ALA A 92 -22.89 -13.45 15.82
CA ALA A 92 -21.61 -13.32 16.56
C ALA A 92 -20.97 -14.59 17.20
N ALA A 93 -21.53 -15.79 17.01
CA ALA A 93 -21.02 -17.02 17.61
C ALA A 93 -20.09 -17.84 16.70
N SER A 94 -20.22 -17.75 15.38
CA SER A 94 -19.28 -18.42 14.46
C SER A 94 -18.11 -17.47 14.19
N ARG A 95 -16.91 -17.80 14.69
CA ARG A 95 -15.70 -17.02 14.38
C ARG A 95 -15.16 -17.47 13.04
N LYS A 96 -14.85 -16.53 12.13
CA LYS A 96 -14.05 -16.83 10.94
C LYS A 96 -12.66 -17.31 11.36
N TYR A 97 -12.07 -18.21 10.59
CA TYR A 97 -10.69 -18.61 10.76
C TYR A 97 -9.74 -17.50 10.29
N ASP A 98 -8.66 -17.31 11.02
CA ASP A 98 -7.60 -16.36 10.70
C ASP A 98 -6.74 -16.86 9.54
N LEU A 99 -7.11 -16.50 8.31
CA LEU A 99 -6.45 -16.99 7.09
C LEU A 99 -5.01 -16.47 6.93
N HIS A 100 -4.70 -15.28 7.47
CA HIS A 100 -3.39 -14.63 7.34
C HIS A 100 -2.24 -15.42 8.00
N ALA A 101 -2.56 -16.23 9.02
CA ALA A 101 -1.62 -17.07 9.75
C ALA A 101 -1.40 -18.46 9.10
N LEU A 102 -2.17 -18.77 8.05
CA LEU A 102 -2.13 -20.09 7.41
C LEU A 102 -1.20 -20.09 6.20
N PRO A 103 -0.50 -21.21 5.92
CA PRO A 103 0.42 -21.30 4.79
C PRO A 103 -0.31 -21.60 3.46
N ILE A 104 -1.33 -20.80 3.16
CA ILE A 104 -2.26 -21.01 2.03
C ILE A 104 -1.48 -21.03 0.71
N ALA A 105 -0.59 -20.06 0.48
CA ALA A 105 0.22 -19.98 -0.73
C ALA A 105 1.11 -21.22 -0.91
N HIS A 106 1.69 -21.70 0.20
CA HIS A 106 2.60 -22.86 0.19
C HIS A 106 1.85 -24.17 -0.10
N ILE A 107 0.71 -24.38 0.54
CA ILE A 107 -0.15 -25.55 0.30
C ILE A 107 -0.70 -25.49 -1.14
N TYR A 108 -1.19 -24.33 -1.57
CA TYR A 108 -1.72 -24.15 -2.93
C TYR A 108 -0.67 -24.43 -4.01
N ARG A 109 0.54 -23.87 -3.88
CA ARG A 109 1.65 -24.08 -4.83
C ARG A 109 2.08 -25.54 -4.88
N THR A 110 2.06 -26.24 -3.76
CA THR A 110 2.40 -27.67 -3.73
C THR A 110 1.28 -28.49 -4.36
N ALA A 111 0.02 -28.20 -4.02
CA ALA A 111 -1.13 -28.88 -4.60
C ALA A 111 -1.21 -28.68 -6.12
N SER A 112 -0.89 -27.48 -6.63
CA SER A 112 -0.89 -27.18 -8.07
C SER A 112 0.21 -27.90 -8.84
N ARG A 113 1.33 -28.25 -8.21
CA ARG A 113 2.40 -29.04 -8.82
C ARG A 113 2.05 -30.52 -8.98
N TYR A 114 1.18 -31.05 -8.13
CA TYR A 114 0.79 -32.46 -8.10
C TYR A 114 -0.73 -32.63 -8.23
N CYS A 115 -1.32 -31.96 -9.23
CA CYS A 115 -2.76 -32.03 -9.52
C CYS A 115 -3.07 -32.74 -10.85
N SER A 116 -2.10 -33.36 -11.51
CA SER A 116 -2.31 -34.05 -12.78
C SER A 116 -3.10 -35.34 -12.58
N VAL A 117 -3.59 -35.93 -13.67
CA VAL A 117 -4.30 -37.22 -13.62
C VAL A 117 -3.38 -38.28 -13.00
N GLY A 118 -3.82 -38.89 -11.90
CA GLY A 118 -3.06 -39.89 -11.14
C GLY A 118 -2.20 -39.32 -10.00
N ASP A 119 -2.12 -37.99 -9.83
CA ASP A 119 -1.39 -37.36 -8.73
C ASP A 119 -2.22 -37.28 -7.44
N ALA A 120 -1.55 -37.02 -6.32
CA ALA A 120 -2.16 -37.00 -4.98
C ALA A 120 -3.27 -35.95 -4.81
N PHE A 121 -3.23 -34.82 -5.55
CA PHE A 121 -4.19 -33.72 -5.37
C PHE A 121 -5.16 -33.53 -6.54
N GLU A 122 -5.20 -34.46 -7.51
CA GLU A 122 -6.07 -34.40 -8.71
C GLU A 122 -7.51 -33.92 -8.39
N PHE A 123 -8.16 -34.57 -7.41
CA PHE A 123 -9.57 -34.31 -7.12
C PHE A 123 -9.83 -33.17 -6.14
N VAL A 124 -8.84 -32.78 -5.33
CA VAL A 124 -9.01 -31.70 -4.33
C VAL A 124 -8.61 -30.34 -4.89
N PHE A 125 -7.64 -30.31 -5.83
CA PHE A 125 -7.10 -29.07 -6.36
C PHE A 125 -8.15 -28.17 -7.06
N PRO A 126 -9.09 -28.68 -7.87
CA PRO A 126 -10.12 -27.82 -8.48
C PRO A 126 -11.00 -27.12 -7.44
N VAL A 127 -11.36 -27.82 -6.36
CA VAL A 127 -12.14 -27.26 -5.25
C VAL A 127 -11.32 -26.23 -4.48
N LEU A 128 -10.07 -26.57 -4.15
CA LEU A 128 -9.15 -25.65 -3.49
C LEU A 128 -8.92 -24.38 -4.31
N SER A 129 -8.73 -24.50 -5.63
CA SER A 129 -8.49 -23.37 -6.52
C SER A 129 -9.67 -22.41 -6.57
N ARG A 130 -10.89 -22.95 -6.66
CA ARG A 130 -12.10 -22.13 -6.58
C ARG A 130 -12.21 -21.40 -5.25
N LEU A 131 -11.96 -22.09 -4.13
CA LEU A 131 -12.05 -21.49 -2.80
C LEU A 131 -10.97 -20.43 -2.56
N VAL A 132 -9.75 -20.62 -3.07
CA VAL A 132 -8.68 -19.60 -2.98
C VAL A 132 -9.02 -18.37 -3.82
N LEU A 133 -9.56 -18.56 -5.04
CA LEU A 133 -10.01 -17.44 -5.89
C LEU A 133 -11.12 -16.63 -5.22
N ASP A 134 -12.06 -17.31 -4.57
CA ASP A 134 -13.21 -16.67 -3.94
C ASP A 134 -12.82 -15.96 -2.63
N GLU A 135 -12.07 -16.62 -1.74
CA GLU A 135 -11.79 -16.12 -0.38
C GLU A 135 -10.49 -15.32 -0.26
N CYS A 136 -9.44 -15.69 -1.00
CA CYS A 136 -8.08 -15.17 -0.83
C CYS A 136 -7.38 -14.91 -2.17
N PRO A 137 -7.95 -14.15 -3.11
CA PRO A 137 -7.37 -13.97 -4.44
C PRO A 137 -5.99 -13.27 -4.39
N TYR A 138 -5.73 -12.48 -3.34
CA TYR A 138 -4.43 -11.86 -3.08
C TYR A 138 -3.28 -12.88 -2.91
N VAL A 139 -3.59 -14.10 -2.49
CA VAL A 139 -2.60 -15.20 -2.42
C VAL A 139 -2.06 -15.51 -3.82
N LEU A 140 -2.86 -15.40 -4.87
CA LEU A 140 -2.43 -15.69 -6.23
C LEU A 140 -1.47 -14.62 -6.77
N SER A 141 -1.64 -13.35 -6.38
CA SER A 141 -0.71 -12.26 -6.72
C SER A 141 0.70 -12.54 -6.20
N SER A 142 0.83 -13.12 -5.00
CA SER A 142 2.13 -13.52 -4.43
C SER A 142 2.81 -14.67 -5.18
N LEU A 143 2.05 -15.46 -5.95
CA LEU A 143 2.60 -16.57 -6.75
C LEU A 143 3.19 -16.08 -8.09
N SER A 144 2.68 -14.98 -8.64
CA SER A 144 3.07 -14.43 -9.96
C SER A 144 4.47 -13.79 -9.95
N VAL A 145 4.94 -13.27 -8.81
CA VAL A 145 6.28 -12.65 -8.67
C VAL A 145 7.40 -13.68 -8.86
N VAL A 146 7.17 -14.93 -8.45
CA VAL A 146 8.13 -16.04 -8.56
C VAL A 146 8.36 -16.48 -10.02
N THR A 147 7.49 -16.07 -10.95
CA THR A 147 7.66 -16.33 -12.40
C THR A 147 8.33 -15.20 -13.17
N SER A 148 8.78 -14.13 -12.51
CA SER A 148 9.69 -13.17 -13.16
C SER A 148 10.98 -13.88 -13.55
N GLN A 149 11.30 -13.81 -14.84
CA GLN A 149 12.40 -14.53 -15.48
C GLN A 149 13.70 -14.45 -14.66
N PRO A 150 14.54 -15.51 -14.64
CA PRO A 150 15.89 -15.38 -14.14
C PRO A 150 16.58 -14.30 -14.98
N SER A 151 17.02 -13.23 -14.31
CA SER A 151 17.90 -12.24 -14.92
C SER A 151 19.06 -12.99 -15.60
N PRO A 152 19.49 -12.59 -16.81
CA PRO A 152 20.51 -13.34 -17.53
C PRO A 152 21.81 -13.33 -16.71
N ALA A 153 22.23 -14.53 -16.32
CA ALA A 153 23.59 -14.89 -15.89
C ALA A 153 24.37 -13.77 -15.17
N SER A 154 24.05 -13.52 -13.89
CA SER A 154 25.13 -13.19 -12.95
C SER A 154 25.83 -14.51 -12.63
N LEU A 155 26.92 -14.81 -13.34
CA LEU A 155 27.83 -15.90 -13.04
C LEU A 155 28.29 -15.78 -11.57
N SER A 156 27.63 -16.52 -10.67
CA SER A 156 28.11 -16.70 -9.30
C SER A 156 29.33 -17.62 -9.32
N ILE A 157 30.52 -17.01 -9.44
CA ILE A 157 31.82 -17.69 -9.35
C ILE A 157 32.18 -17.98 -7.87
N LEU A 158 31.23 -18.50 -7.08
CA LEU A 158 31.53 -18.99 -5.73
C LEU A 158 30.92 -20.39 -5.53
N PRO A 159 31.75 -21.42 -5.28
CA PRO A 159 31.30 -22.78 -5.02
C PRO A 159 30.59 -22.87 -3.65
N PRO A 160 29.79 -23.93 -3.42
CA PRO A 160 28.87 -24.01 -2.30
C PRO A 160 29.61 -24.46 -1.04
N THR A 161 30.09 -23.53 -0.22
CA THR A 161 30.27 -23.81 1.21
C THR A 161 28.90 -23.71 1.87
N HIS A 162 28.06 -24.74 1.70
CA HIS A 162 26.84 -24.93 2.48
C HIS A 162 27.19 -25.26 3.94
N VAL A 163 27.81 -24.32 4.66
CA VAL A 163 27.61 -24.29 6.10
C VAL A 163 26.17 -23.83 6.26
N SER A 164 25.30 -24.72 6.72
CA SER A 164 23.92 -24.32 6.98
C SER A 164 23.96 -23.14 7.94
N LEU A 165 23.42 -21.98 7.53
CA LEU A 165 23.37 -20.77 8.37
C LEU A 165 22.88 -21.08 9.78
N GLY A 166 21.97 -22.05 9.92
CA GLY A 166 21.49 -22.55 11.21
C GLY A 166 22.59 -23.13 12.12
N ARG A 167 23.68 -23.69 11.59
CA ARG A 167 24.84 -24.13 12.40
C ARG A 167 25.71 -22.95 12.81
N THR A 168 25.97 -22.01 11.92
CA THR A 168 26.85 -20.86 12.18
C THR A 168 26.19 -19.86 13.12
N TYR A 169 24.94 -19.49 12.82
CA TYR A 169 24.23 -18.40 13.46
C TYR A 169 23.04 -18.85 14.32
N GLY A 170 22.71 -20.13 14.37
CA GLY A 170 21.53 -20.62 15.10
C GLY A 170 21.56 -20.35 16.61
N HIS A 171 22.73 -20.04 17.17
CA HIS A 171 22.90 -19.58 18.55
C HIS A 171 22.24 -18.21 18.80
N LEU A 172 22.16 -17.34 17.77
CA LEU A 172 21.54 -16.02 17.86
C LEU A 172 20.04 -16.12 18.20
N LYS A 173 19.33 -17.08 17.61
CA LYS A 173 17.90 -17.32 17.89
C LYS A 173 17.64 -17.80 19.33
N LYS A 174 18.64 -18.38 20.00
CA LYS A 174 18.51 -18.95 21.35
C LYS A 174 18.86 -17.94 22.45
N THR A 175 19.51 -16.84 22.11
CA THR A 175 20.05 -15.90 23.08
C THR A 175 19.00 -14.83 23.43
N GLN A 176 18.49 -14.85 24.67
CA GLN A 176 17.38 -13.97 25.11
C GLN A 176 17.80 -12.62 25.70
N GLN A 177 19.10 -12.39 26.00
CA GLN A 177 19.50 -11.28 26.86
C GLN A 177 20.20 -10.11 26.13
N THR A 178 21.04 -10.36 25.12
CA THR A 178 21.70 -9.30 24.33
C THR A 178 22.01 -9.76 22.92
N ILE A 179 21.51 -9.05 21.91
CA ILE A 179 21.79 -9.32 20.50
C ILE A 179 23.12 -8.67 20.13
N HIS A 180 24.11 -9.49 19.73
CA HIS A 180 25.41 -8.98 19.31
C HIS A 180 25.36 -8.50 17.84
N MET A 181 25.09 -7.20 17.65
CA MET A 181 24.83 -6.61 16.33
C MET A 181 25.91 -6.83 15.27
N PRO A 182 27.23 -6.82 15.57
CA PRO A 182 28.24 -7.12 14.55
C PRO A 182 28.07 -8.51 13.91
N VAL A 183 27.68 -9.52 14.69
CA VAL A 183 27.45 -10.88 14.17
C VAL A 183 26.14 -10.94 13.38
N VAL A 184 25.17 -10.08 13.72
CA VAL A 184 23.94 -9.92 12.93
C VAL A 184 24.23 -9.28 11.58
N VAL A 185 25.15 -8.31 11.52
CA VAL A 185 25.61 -7.73 10.24
C VAL A 185 26.24 -8.80 9.36
N ASP A 186 27.14 -9.63 9.92
CA ASP A 186 27.74 -10.75 9.18
C ASP A 186 26.68 -11.73 8.63
N LEU A 187 25.72 -12.12 9.48
CA LEU A 187 24.57 -12.94 9.06
C LEU A 187 23.78 -12.28 7.94
N LEU A 188 23.48 -10.99 8.04
CA LEU A 188 22.69 -10.28 7.04
C LEU A 188 23.42 -10.13 5.71
N CYS A 189 24.74 -9.92 5.73
CA CYS A 189 25.58 -9.94 4.53
C CYS A 189 25.57 -11.33 3.88
N ASP A 190 25.69 -12.40 4.66
CA ASP A 190 25.59 -13.78 4.16
C ASP A 190 24.19 -14.07 3.57
N LEU A 191 23.14 -13.66 4.27
CA LEU A 191 21.75 -13.75 3.81
C LEU A 191 21.51 -12.96 2.53
N ASP A 192 22.26 -11.86 2.33
CA ASP A 192 22.11 -11.06 1.13
C ASP A 192 22.65 -11.75 -0.13
N LEU A 193 23.62 -12.66 0.04
CA LEU A 193 24.27 -13.36 -1.07
C LEU A 193 23.70 -14.76 -1.34
N LEU A 194 22.93 -15.31 -0.40
CA LEU A 194 22.41 -16.67 -0.48
C LEU A 194 21.05 -16.78 -1.21
N PRO A 195 20.70 -17.98 -1.70
CA PRO A 195 19.38 -18.24 -2.30
C PRO A 195 18.23 -17.94 -1.33
N ILE A 196 17.11 -17.49 -1.89
CA ILE A 196 15.89 -17.07 -1.15
C ILE A 196 15.45 -18.11 -0.12
N ASP A 197 15.50 -19.40 -0.47
CA ASP A 197 15.08 -20.51 0.40
C ASP A 197 15.85 -20.59 1.71
N GLN A 198 17.12 -20.15 1.73
CA GLN A 198 17.93 -20.13 2.94
C GLN A 198 17.67 -18.88 3.80
N ALA A 199 17.14 -17.80 3.20
CA ALA A 199 16.83 -16.57 3.91
C ALA A 199 15.46 -16.60 4.60
N ILE A 200 14.47 -17.25 3.98
CA ILE A 200 13.09 -17.35 4.49
C ILE A 200 13.02 -17.73 5.99
N PRO A 201 13.75 -18.75 6.51
CA PRO A 201 13.66 -19.15 7.91
C PRO A 201 14.14 -18.10 8.92
N TRP A 202 14.82 -17.04 8.46
CA TRP A 202 15.35 -15.96 9.30
C TRP A 202 14.42 -14.76 9.39
N LEU A 203 13.49 -14.59 8.44
CA LEU A 203 12.69 -13.37 8.30
C LEU A 203 11.87 -13.03 9.53
N THR A 204 11.15 -14.01 10.11
CA THR A 204 10.34 -13.78 11.31
C THR A 204 11.21 -13.28 12.48
N TRP A 205 12.36 -13.91 12.71
CA TRP A 205 13.29 -13.50 13.78
C TRP A 205 13.91 -12.13 13.51
N LEU A 206 14.27 -11.83 12.25
CA LEU A 206 14.80 -10.51 11.88
C LEU A 206 13.81 -9.41 12.19
N VAL A 207 12.53 -9.63 11.91
CA VAL A 207 11.49 -8.61 12.06
C VAL A 207 10.98 -8.50 13.50
N GLU A 208 10.76 -9.62 14.20
CA GLU A 208 10.26 -9.61 15.57
C GLU A 208 11.33 -9.23 16.60
N THR A 209 12.59 -9.56 16.31
CA THR A 209 13.66 -9.50 17.32
C THR A 209 14.76 -8.51 16.95
N VAL A 210 15.28 -8.56 15.72
CA VAL A 210 16.45 -7.74 15.34
C VAL A 210 16.04 -6.31 15.00
N LEU A 211 15.03 -6.12 14.16
CA LEU A 211 14.60 -4.82 13.68
C LEU A 211 14.19 -3.87 14.82
N PRO A 212 13.41 -4.30 15.84
CA PRO A 212 13.12 -3.45 17.00
C PRO A 212 14.38 -2.99 17.73
N VAL A 213 15.36 -3.87 17.92
CA VAL A 213 16.62 -3.52 18.58
C VAL A 213 17.48 -2.61 17.71
N ALA A 214 17.47 -2.80 16.38
CA ALA A 214 18.11 -1.88 15.43
C ALA A 214 17.47 -0.49 15.45
N MET A 215 16.15 -0.43 15.68
CA MET A 215 15.40 0.79 15.93
C MET A 215 15.56 1.29 17.39
N GLY A 216 16.31 0.64 18.27
CA GLY A 216 16.59 1.11 19.63
C GLY A 216 15.50 0.79 20.66
N SER A 217 14.58 -0.14 20.38
CA SER A 217 13.66 -0.71 21.36
C SER A 217 14.38 -1.76 22.23
N SER A 218 14.07 -1.83 23.52
CA SER A 218 14.62 -2.86 24.42
C SER A 218 13.91 -4.20 24.21
N PRO A 219 14.63 -5.34 24.10
CA PRO A 219 14.02 -6.66 24.09
C PRO A 219 13.54 -7.07 25.51
N PRO A 220 12.47 -7.86 25.67
CA PRO A 220 11.54 -8.39 24.66
C PRO A 220 10.34 -7.44 24.45
N PHE A 221 9.60 -7.65 23.36
CA PHE A 221 8.21 -7.18 23.23
C PHE A 221 7.47 -7.57 24.51
N GLN A 222 7.20 -6.61 25.40
CA GLN A 222 6.15 -6.79 26.39
C GLN A 222 4.86 -7.05 25.63
N GLU A 223 4.04 -7.99 26.13
CA GLU A 223 2.65 -8.15 25.67
C GLU A 223 2.04 -6.77 25.42
N PRO A 224 1.24 -6.59 24.35
CA PRO A 224 0.62 -5.31 24.05
C PRO A 224 -0.10 -4.84 25.31
N SER A 225 0.51 -3.89 26.01
CA SER A 225 0.00 -3.39 27.28
C SER A 225 -1.43 -2.98 27.00
N THR A 226 -2.38 -3.63 27.68
CA THR A 226 -3.83 -3.44 27.53
C THR A 226 -4.11 -1.98 27.21
N LEU A 227 -4.37 -1.71 25.93
CA LEU A 227 -4.51 -0.35 25.46
C LEU A 227 -5.76 0.17 26.16
N SER A 228 -5.60 1.18 27.03
CA SER A 228 -6.75 1.96 27.46
C SER A 228 -7.37 2.51 26.18
N MET A 229 -8.55 2.02 25.83
CA MET A 229 -9.39 2.43 24.70
C MET A 229 -9.55 3.95 24.56
N PHE A 230 -9.20 4.71 25.61
CA PHE A 230 -9.33 6.15 25.72
C PHE A 230 -8.00 6.93 25.58
N LYS A 231 -6.88 6.28 25.23
CA LYS A 231 -5.66 7.02 24.95
C LYS A 231 -5.74 7.58 23.52
N ALA A 232 -5.90 8.90 23.42
CA ALA A 232 -5.92 9.59 22.13
C ALA A 232 -4.72 9.16 21.28
N PRO A 233 -4.90 8.85 19.97
CA PRO A 233 -3.79 8.58 19.08
C PRO A 233 -2.79 9.74 19.19
N LYS A 234 -1.55 9.45 19.59
CA LYS A 234 -0.50 10.46 19.49
C LYS A 234 -0.34 10.71 17.99
N ASP A 235 -0.53 11.95 17.55
CA ASP A 235 -0.34 12.33 16.16
C ASP A 235 1.16 12.29 15.81
N LYS A 236 1.66 11.07 15.59
CA LYS A 236 3.08 10.75 15.36
C LYS A 236 3.48 10.87 13.90
N LEU A 237 2.51 10.92 12.99
CA LEU A 237 2.71 11.14 11.55
C LEU A 237 3.71 12.27 11.31
N LEU A 238 3.65 13.27 12.19
CA LEU A 238 4.35 14.53 12.11
C LEU A 238 5.15 14.80 13.41
N ALA A 239 5.70 13.79 14.09
CA ALA A 239 6.61 14.06 15.21
C ALA A 239 8.07 14.15 14.72
N ARG A 240 8.87 15.08 15.27
CA ARG A 240 10.33 14.98 15.14
C ARG A 240 10.81 13.87 16.08
N PRO A 241 11.61 12.91 15.62
CA PRO A 241 12.09 11.84 16.48
C PRO A 241 13.00 12.42 17.56
N SER A 242 12.75 12.04 18.82
CA SER A 242 13.55 12.50 19.96
C SER A 242 14.88 11.75 20.10
N THR A 243 15.01 10.60 19.41
CA THR A 243 16.19 9.73 19.43
C THR A 243 16.54 9.30 18.01
N ALA A 244 17.82 9.00 17.77
CA ALA A 244 18.27 8.40 16.52
C ALA A 244 17.92 6.89 16.45
N LEU A 245 18.12 6.27 15.28
CA LEU A 245 18.17 4.81 15.17
C LEU A 245 19.43 4.28 15.87
N ALA A 246 19.35 3.12 16.51
CA ALA A 246 20.50 2.52 17.18
C ALA A 246 21.49 1.90 16.18
N PHE A 247 20.99 1.21 15.15
CA PHE A 247 21.79 0.54 14.13
C PHE A 247 21.18 0.76 12.73
N PRO A 248 21.36 1.94 12.10
CA PRO A 248 20.75 2.26 10.80
C PRO A 248 21.21 1.33 9.66
N GLU A 249 22.47 0.91 9.68
CA GLU A 249 23.04 -0.06 8.71
C GLU A 249 22.32 -1.42 8.74
N VAL A 250 21.96 -1.91 9.94
CA VAL A 250 21.20 -3.15 10.12
C VAL A 250 19.81 -3.01 9.53
N CYS A 251 19.14 -1.87 9.72
CA CYS A 251 17.85 -1.59 9.09
C CYS A 251 17.94 -1.63 7.55
N GLY A 252 19.03 -1.12 6.98
CA GLY A 252 19.30 -1.19 5.53
C GLY A 252 19.45 -2.62 5.02
N LEU A 253 20.26 -3.43 5.71
CA LEU A 253 20.47 -4.82 5.34
C LEU A 253 19.22 -5.68 5.50
N ILE A 254 18.42 -5.46 6.55
CA ILE A 254 17.12 -6.12 6.72
C ILE A 254 16.19 -5.79 5.55
N GLN A 255 16.16 -4.53 5.10
CA GLN A 255 15.36 -4.15 3.94
C GLN A 255 15.82 -4.86 2.65
N ALA A 256 17.13 -4.97 2.42
CA ALA A 256 17.66 -5.70 1.26
C ALA A 256 17.22 -7.17 1.27
N VAL A 257 17.42 -7.88 2.38
CA VAL A 257 17.00 -9.28 2.55
C VAL A 257 15.49 -9.43 2.40
N TRP A 258 14.71 -8.54 3.03
CA TRP A 258 13.25 -8.54 2.96
C TRP A 258 12.74 -8.44 1.52
N THR A 259 13.19 -7.44 0.76
CA THR A 259 12.69 -7.19 -0.60
C THR A 259 12.89 -8.35 -1.56
N ARG A 260 13.92 -9.20 -1.35
CA ARG A 260 14.17 -10.37 -2.18
C ARG A 260 13.41 -11.62 -1.72
N SER A 261 13.02 -11.73 -0.45
CA SER A 261 12.62 -13.01 0.15
C SER A 261 11.25 -13.03 0.85
N ALA A 262 10.65 -11.89 1.16
CA ALA A 262 9.40 -11.82 1.92
C ALA A 262 8.24 -12.55 1.23
N ASP A 263 8.10 -12.41 -0.10
CA ASP A 263 7.02 -13.03 -0.87
C ASP A 263 7.13 -14.57 -0.93
N GLY A 264 8.33 -15.10 -0.70
CA GLY A 264 8.60 -16.53 -0.62
C GLY A 264 8.22 -17.15 0.72
N HIS A 265 7.99 -16.33 1.76
CA HIS A 265 7.64 -16.81 3.09
C HIS A 265 6.31 -17.59 3.04
N PRO A 266 6.20 -18.73 3.75
CA PRO A 266 4.99 -19.55 3.71
C PRO A 266 3.73 -18.84 4.22
N THR A 267 3.90 -17.91 5.18
CA THR A 267 2.83 -17.08 5.75
C THR A 267 3.18 -15.59 5.57
N PRO A 268 3.07 -15.05 4.35
CA PRO A 268 3.59 -13.71 4.04
C PRO A 268 2.84 -12.61 4.81
N HIS A 269 1.53 -12.74 4.97
CA HIS A 269 0.70 -11.79 5.70
C HIS A 269 0.97 -11.76 7.21
N ALA A 270 1.22 -12.92 7.83
CA ALA A 270 1.66 -12.97 9.22
C ALA A 270 3.02 -12.27 9.38
N LEU A 271 3.98 -12.56 8.48
CA LEU A 271 5.28 -11.90 8.46
C LEU A 271 5.16 -10.37 8.30
N GLN A 272 4.27 -9.90 7.43
CA GLN A 272 3.97 -8.47 7.26
C GLN A 272 3.35 -7.85 8.50
N LEU A 273 2.47 -8.56 9.21
CA LEU A 273 1.90 -8.08 10.49
C LEU A 273 3.01 -7.90 11.55
N HIS A 274 3.94 -8.84 11.65
CA HIS A 274 5.11 -8.68 12.52
C HIS A 274 5.95 -7.46 12.12
N LEU A 275 6.08 -7.17 10.83
CA LEU A 275 6.78 -5.98 10.35
C LEU A 275 6.04 -4.69 10.72
N VAL A 276 4.71 -4.69 10.64
CA VAL A 276 3.90 -3.57 11.11
C VAL A 276 4.12 -3.35 12.61
N HIS A 277 4.15 -4.39 13.44
CA HIS A 277 4.42 -4.24 14.88
C HIS A 277 5.84 -3.73 15.16
N ALA A 278 6.82 -4.11 14.35
CA ALA A 278 8.19 -3.60 14.48
C ALA A 278 8.29 -2.11 14.11
N LEU A 279 7.60 -1.67 13.04
CA LEU A 279 7.61 -0.28 12.58
C LEU A 279 6.66 0.63 13.38
N CYS A 280 5.62 0.05 13.98
CA CYS A 280 4.56 0.74 14.74
C CYS A 280 4.47 0.17 16.16
N PRO A 281 5.50 0.33 17.02
CA PRO A 281 5.57 -0.36 18.31
C PRO A 281 4.46 0.04 19.31
N ASP A 282 3.88 1.24 19.18
CA ASP A 282 2.75 1.66 20.01
C ASP A 282 1.38 1.17 19.49
N GLY A 283 1.35 0.56 18.30
CA GLY A 283 0.14 0.11 17.63
C GLY A 283 -0.11 -1.37 17.86
N ALA A 284 -1.14 -1.69 18.65
CA ALA A 284 -1.62 -3.06 18.80
C ALA A 284 -2.60 -3.41 17.67
N TYR A 285 -2.09 -3.50 16.44
CA TYR A 285 -2.92 -3.80 15.26
C TYR A 285 -3.14 -5.30 15.10
N SER A 286 -4.38 -5.72 14.88
CA SER A 286 -4.68 -7.02 14.28
C SER A 286 -4.62 -6.95 12.76
N PHE A 287 -4.53 -8.10 12.09
CA PHE A 287 -4.63 -8.14 10.62
C PHE A 287 -5.95 -7.52 10.13
N GLN A 288 -7.05 -7.78 10.83
CA GLN A 288 -8.38 -7.26 10.46
C GLN A 288 -8.44 -5.73 10.56
N ASP A 289 -7.81 -5.14 11.59
CA ASP A 289 -7.76 -3.67 11.74
C ASP A 289 -7.05 -3.03 10.55
N LEU A 290 -5.98 -3.65 10.05
CA LEU A 290 -5.21 -3.14 8.92
C LEU A 290 -5.91 -3.34 7.57
N VAL A 291 -6.73 -4.38 7.45
CA VAL A 291 -7.58 -4.58 6.26
C VAL A 291 -8.71 -3.55 6.22
N GLN A 292 -9.26 -3.16 7.37
CA GLN A 292 -10.29 -2.14 7.46
C GLN A 292 -9.75 -0.72 7.34
N GLU A 293 -8.59 -0.44 7.93
CA GLU A 293 -7.97 0.89 7.93
C GLU A 293 -6.48 0.79 7.55
N PRO A 294 -6.14 0.56 6.27
CA PRO A 294 -4.75 0.38 5.85
C PRO A 294 -3.87 1.61 6.09
N PHE A 295 -4.45 2.82 6.10
CA PHE A 295 -3.75 4.06 6.44
C PHE A 295 -3.26 4.12 7.90
N SER A 296 -3.72 3.21 8.78
CA SER A 296 -3.27 3.16 10.17
C SER A 296 -1.77 2.94 10.31
N ILE A 297 -1.14 2.21 9.37
CA ILE A 297 0.31 1.97 9.40
C ILE A 297 1.14 3.24 9.22
N LEU A 298 0.56 4.32 8.67
CA LEU A 298 1.25 5.59 8.51
C LEU A 298 1.61 6.21 9.88
N ARG A 299 0.92 5.80 10.95
CA ARG A 299 1.23 6.17 12.36
C ARG A 299 2.47 5.47 12.93
N CYS A 300 3.35 4.96 12.06
CA CYS A 300 4.62 4.35 12.39
C CYS A 300 5.55 5.26 13.22
N ASP A 301 6.64 4.66 13.73
CA ASP A 301 7.70 5.40 14.40
C ASP A 301 8.23 6.54 13.50
N PRO A 302 8.30 7.80 13.99
CA PRO A 302 8.68 8.94 13.17
C PRO A 302 10.08 8.86 12.52
N ARG A 303 10.94 7.96 13.00
CA ARG A 303 12.26 7.68 12.42
C ARG A 303 12.15 6.96 11.08
N VAL A 304 11.07 6.20 10.85
CA VAL A 304 10.81 5.48 9.60
C VAL A 304 10.76 6.46 8.42
N TRP A 305 10.05 7.59 8.58
CA TRP A 305 9.95 8.64 7.56
C TRP A 305 11.29 9.28 7.16
N ARG A 306 12.30 9.20 8.03
CA ARG A 306 13.62 9.82 7.83
C ARG A 306 14.71 8.81 7.46
N HIS A 307 14.37 7.53 7.34
CA HIS A 307 15.32 6.47 6.99
C HIS A 307 14.84 5.73 5.74
N GLY A 308 15.50 5.97 4.60
CA GLY A 308 15.11 5.46 3.28
C GLY A 308 14.77 3.96 3.25
N PRO A 309 15.61 3.06 3.80
CA PRO A 309 15.28 1.64 3.87
C PRO A 309 14.02 1.31 4.69
N LEU A 310 13.79 1.98 5.83
CA LEU A 310 12.58 1.72 6.64
C LEU A 310 11.34 2.26 5.94
N LEU A 311 11.46 3.41 5.26
CA LEU A 311 10.40 3.99 4.45
C LEU A 311 10.01 3.05 3.29
N GLN A 312 10.98 2.40 2.63
CA GLN A 312 10.68 1.40 1.60
C GLN A 312 9.89 0.21 2.16
N LEU A 313 10.25 -0.28 3.35
CA LEU A 313 9.49 -1.33 4.04
C LEU A 313 8.06 -0.87 4.34
N LEU A 314 7.88 0.33 4.88
CA LEU A 314 6.57 0.91 5.16
C LEU A 314 5.72 1.05 3.90
N LEU A 315 6.28 1.59 2.81
CA LEU A 315 5.56 1.75 1.54
C LEU A 315 5.19 0.41 0.90
N SER A 316 6.03 -0.62 1.08
CA SER A 316 5.69 -1.98 0.63
C SER A 316 4.49 -2.55 1.40
N LEU A 317 4.45 -2.37 2.73
CA LEU A 317 3.31 -2.74 3.55
C LEU A 317 2.06 -1.96 3.16
N LEU A 318 2.20 -0.67 2.88
CA LEU A 318 1.10 0.20 2.47
C LEU A 318 0.45 -0.29 1.18
N THR A 319 1.25 -0.66 0.18
CA THR A 319 0.74 -1.27 -1.06
C THR A 319 -0.01 -2.57 -0.76
N THR A 320 0.59 -3.47 0.02
CA THR A 320 -0.05 -4.77 0.30
C THR A 320 -1.37 -4.60 1.04
N PHE A 321 -1.41 -3.81 2.12
CA PHE A 321 -2.64 -3.64 2.88
C PHE A 321 -3.70 -2.82 2.11
N ARG A 322 -3.30 -1.88 1.24
CA ARG A 322 -4.21 -1.22 0.29
C ARG A 322 -4.88 -2.25 -0.64
N ASP A 323 -4.08 -3.12 -1.25
CA ASP A 323 -4.58 -4.12 -2.19
C ASP A 323 -5.50 -5.15 -1.49
N VAL A 324 -5.07 -5.68 -0.33
CA VAL A 324 -5.87 -6.62 0.47
C VAL A 324 -7.16 -5.98 0.95
N SER A 325 -7.13 -4.73 1.42
CA SER A 325 -8.31 -3.96 1.81
C SER A 325 -9.28 -3.80 0.64
N SER A 326 -8.78 -3.44 -0.55
CA SER A 326 -9.62 -3.27 -1.74
C SER A 326 -10.31 -4.57 -2.16
N VAL A 327 -9.64 -5.72 -2.01
CA VAL A 327 -10.23 -7.04 -2.26
C VAL A 327 -11.31 -7.34 -1.22
N HIS A 328 -11.02 -7.09 0.06
CA HIS A 328 -11.95 -7.32 1.15
C HIS A 328 -13.23 -6.50 1.01
N LEU A 329 -13.13 -5.22 0.66
CA LEU A 329 -14.29 -4.34 0.45
C LEU A 329 -15.16 -4.83 -0.72
N ARG A 330 -14.55 -5.31 -1.81
CA ARG A 330 -15.29 -5.90 -2.95
C ARG A 330 -16.00 -7.20 -2.56
N GLN A 331 -15.38 -8.03 -1.72
CA GLN A 331 -16.00 -9.26 -1.20
C GLN A 331 -17.22 -8.94 -0.33
N LEU A 332 -17.09 -8.00 0.62
CA LEU A 332 -18.20 -7.58 1.49
C LEU A 332 -19.42 -7.10 0.68
N HIS A 333 -19.21 -6.39 -0.43
CA HIS A 333 -20.30 -5.93 -1.28
C HIS A 333 -20.93 -7.04 -2.12
N ALA A 334 -20.13 -8.01 -2.59
CA ALA A 334 -20.68 -9.16 -3.31
C ALA A 334 -21.63 -9.98 -2.42
N ASP A 335 -21.35 -10.07 -1.12
CA ASP A 335 -22.19 -10.76 -0.14
C ASP A 335 -23.48 -9.99 0.20
N ASP A 336 -23.46 -8.64 0.14
CA ASP A 336 -24.59 -7.76 0.46
C ASP A 336 -25.59 -7.58 -0.71
N ALA A 337 -25.42 -8.31 -1.83
CA ALA A 337 -26.26 -8.21 -3.04
C ALA A 337 -27.76 -8.53 -2.82
N LEU A 338 -28.15 -9.02 -1.64
CA LEU A 338 -29.55 -9.22 -1.22
C LEU A 338 -30.22 -7.93 -0.71
N HIS A 339 -29.43 -6.92 -0.31
CA HIS A 339 -29.87 -5.60 0.10
C HIS A 339 -28.97 -4.55 -0.56
N PRO A 340 -29.23 -4.14 -1.81
CA PRO A 340 -28.34 -3.22 -2.52
C PRO A 340 -28.23 -1.91 -1.74
N SER A 341 -27.15 -1.78 -0.98
CA SER A 341 -26.73 -0.51 -0.43
C SER A 341 -26.42 0.41 -1.62
N THR A 342 -26.89 1.65 -1.59
CA THR A 342 -26.67 2.65 -2.65
C THR A 342 -25.20 3.07 -2.77
N VAL A 343 -24.29 2.39 -2.07
CA VAL A 343 -22.92 2.84 -1.90
C VAL A 343 -22.00 2.04 -2.80
N ASP A 344 -21.42 2.73 -3.76
CA ASP A 344 -20.45 2.19 -4.70
C ASP A 344 -19.13 1.90 -3.95
N VAL A 345 -18.76 0.63 -3.87
CA VAL A 345 -17.51 0.20 -3.21
C VAL A 345 -16.27 0.82 -3.83
N ASN A 346 -16.30 1.11 -5.12
CA ASN A 346 -15.18 1.79 -5.76
C ASN A 346 -15.02 3.21 -5.23
N GLN A 347 -16.10 3.88 -4.79
CA GLN A 347 -15.99 5.18 -4.13
C GLN A 347 -15.37 5.06 -2.74
N PHE A 348 -15.69 4.02 -1.97
CA PHE A 348 -15.01 3.78 -0.69
C PHE A 348 -13.52 3.52 -0.85
N ILE A 349 -13.17 2.65 -1.80
CA ILE A 349 -11.76 2.37 -2.12
C ILE A 349 -11.05 3.67 -2.56
N LEU A 350 -11.69 4.46 -3.42
CA LEU A 350 -11.14 5.75 -3.87
C LEU A 350 -10.93 6.73 -2.70
N VAL A 351 -11.87 6.83 -1.77
CA VAL A 351 -11.76 7.69 -0.59
C VAL A 351 -10.63 7.21 0.32
N GLN A 352 -10.54 5.89 0.56
CA GLN A 352 -9.46 5.30 1.35
C GLN A 352 -8.09 5.60 0.76
N ASP A 353 -7.94 5.41 -0.55
CA ASP A 353 -6.69 5.67 -1.26
C ASP A 353 -6.37 7.17 -1.27
N ALA A 354 -7.38 8.04 -1.39
CA ALA A 354 -7.19 9.50 -1.28
C ALA A 354 -6.71 9.91 0.11
N ILE A 355 -7.22 9.31 1.19
CA ILE A 355 -6.74 9.54 2.56
C ILE A 355 -5.26 9.18 2.68
N ILE A 356 -4.85 8.04 2.14
CA ILE A 356 -3.46 7.59 2.13
C ILE A 356 -2.58 8.60 1.39
N VAL A 357 -2.98 9.01 0.18
CA VAL A 357 -2.22 9.97 -0.63
C VAL A 357 -2.09 11.31 0.08
N HIS A 358 -3.18 11.86 0.63
CA HIS A 358 -3.13 13.13 1.36
C HIS A 358 -2.26 13.07 2.61
N ALA A 359 -2.28 11.94 3.33
CA ALA A 359 -1.37 11.73 4.45
C ALA A 359 0.11 11.76 3.99
N LEU A 360 0.45 11.12 2.87
CA LEU A 360 1.79 11.16 2.29
C LEU A 360 2.18 12.56 1.79
N LEU A 361 1.26 13.31 1.19
CA LEU A 361 1.49 14.69 0.78
C LEU A 361 1.80 15.59 1.97
N ASN A 362 1.11 15.41 3.10
CA ASN A 362 1.40 16.12 4.34
C ASN A 362 2.79 15.78 4.89
N VAL A 363 3.24 14.52 4.75
CA VAL A 363 4.60 14.11 5.11
C VAL A 363 5.63 14.80 4.20
N ILE A 364 5.41 14.81 2.88
CA ILE A 364 6.31 15.48 1.91
C ILE A 364 6.43 16.96 2.24
N ALA A 365 5.31 17.67 2.43
CA ALA A 365 5.31 19.11 2.74
C ALA A 365 6.15 19.45 3.97
N ARG A 366 6.16 18.56 4.96
CA ARG A 366 6.97 18.72 6.15
C ARG A 366 8.45 18.42 5.91
N LEU A 367 8.76 17.32 5.23
CA LEU A 367 10.16 16.94 4.96
C LEU A 367 10.85 17.97 4.07
N ASP A 368 10.12 18.55 3.12
CA ASP A 368 10.56 19.67 2.26
C ASP A 368 10.90 20.90 3.11
N ALA A 369 10.05 21.27 4.07
CA ALA A 369 10.32 22.37 4.99
C ALA A 369 11.49 22.14 5.96
N GLU A 370 11.91 20.89 6.17
CA GLU A 370 13.03 20.53 7.05
C GLU A 370 14.36 20.32 6.29
N ASP A 371 14.42 20.59 4.98
CA ASP A 371 15.57 20.30 4.07
C ASP A 371 16.03 18.82 4.10
N ALA A 372 15.17 17.91 4.57
CA ALA A 372 15.43 16.47 4.67
C ALA A 372 15.02 15.76 3.37
N TYR A 373 15.61 16.22 2.26
CA TYR A 373 15.16 15.97 0.89
C TYR A 373 15.36 14.53 0.31
N PRO A 374 16.35 13.70 0.72
CA PRO A 374 16.63 12.47 -0.03
C PRO A 374 15.59 11.35 0.14
N GLN A 375 14.77 11.36 1.20
CA GLN A 375 13.78 10.31 1.48
C GLN A 375 12.50 10.46 0.64
N CYS A 376 12.18 11.68 0.17
CA CYS A 376 10.96 11.96 -0.58
C CYS A 376 10.91 11.20 -1.92
N GLY A 377 12.05 10.88 -2.53
CA GLY A 377 12.12 10.12 -3.78
C GLY A 377 11.49 8.72 -3.69
N HIS A 378 11.41 8.10 -2.52
CA HIS A 378 10.67 6.85 -2.34
C HIS A 378 9.16 7.08 -2.36
N ILE A 379 8.69 8.15 -1.73
CA ILE A 379 7.28 8.53 -1.70
C ILE A 379 6.82 8.94 -3.10
N TYR A 380 7.63 9.68 -3.85
CA TYR A 380 7.30 10.08 -5.23
C TYR A 380 7.10 8.87 -6.14
N ARG A 381 8.02 7.90 -6.10
CA ARG A 381 7.88 6.67 -6.89
C ARG A 381 6.64 5.88 -6.51
N TRP A 382 6.28 5.84 -5.22
CA TRP A 382 5.08 5.16 -4.76
C TRP A 382 3.80 5.88 -5.23
N LEU A 383 3.75 7.21 -5.11
CA LEU A 383 2.62 8.03 -5.59
C LEU A 383 2.44 7.88 -7.09
N ASP A 384 3.52 8.00 -7.86
CA ASP A 384 3.51 7.87 -9.31
C ASP A 384 3.01 6.48 -9.75
N ALA A 385 3.54 5.40 -9.17
CA ALA A 385 3.06 4.05 -9.45
C ALA A 385 1.57 3.87 -9.10
N THR A 386 1.13 4.44 -7.97
CA THR A 386 -0.25 4.35 -7.50
C THR A 386 -1.21 5.13 -8.41
N PHE A 387 -0.83 6.33 -8.86
CA PHE A 387 -1.64 7.11 -9.80
C PHE A 387 -1.76 6.44 -11.17
N ARG A 388 -0.68 5.87 -11.71
CA ARG A 388 -0.74 5.11 -12.97
C ARG A 388 -1.65 3.88 -12.87
N GLN A 389 -1.65 3.21 -11.72
CA GLN A 389 -2.54 2.07 -11.47
C GLN A 389 -4.00 2.49 -11.27
N THR A 390 -4.26 3.72 -10.82
CA THR A 390 -5.61 4.20 -10.52
C THR A 390 -5.79 5.66 -10.98
N PRO A 391 -6.11 5.90 -12.26
CA PRO A 391 -6.24 7.26 -12.82
C PRO A 391 -7.36 8.10 -12.15
N SER A 392 -8.42 7.46 -11.66
CA SER A 392 -9.49 8.14 -10.92
C SER A 392 -9.00 8.74 -9.60
N LEU A 393 -8.01 8.12 -8.96
CA LEU A 393 -7.39 8.62 -7.74
C LEU A 393 -6.58 9.88 -8.00
N LEU A 394 -5.82 9.90 -9.10
CA LEU A 394 -5.09 11.08 -9.56
C LEU A 394 -6.05 12.26 -9.68
N LEU A 395 -7.11 12.12 -10.49
CA LEU A 395 -8.10 13.18 -10.66
C LEU A 395 -8.77 13.59 -9.34
N ALA A 396 -9.13 12.63 -8.48
CA ALA A 396 -9.79 12.90 -7.20
C ALA A 396 -8.89 13.72 -6.25
N VAL A 397 -7.64 13.33 -6.06
CA VAL A 397 -6.68 14.02 -5.18
C VAL A 397 -6.43 15.45 -5.68
N HIS A 398 -6.22 15.63 -6.98
CA HIS A 398 -5.98 16.96 -7.56
C HIS A 398 -7.25 17.82 -7.66
N SER A 399 -8.44 17.21 -7.65
CA SER A 399 -9.71 17.94 -7.51
C SER A 399 -9.94 18.43 -6.07
N GLN A 400 -9.56 17.63 -5.08
CA GLN A 400 -9.67 17.95 -3.65
C GLN A 400 -8.65 19.03 -3.22
N GLY A 401 -7.45 18.98 -3.78
CA GLY A 401 -6.39 19.95 -3.53
C GLY A 401 -5.55 19.64 -2.29
N TYR A 402 -4.39 20.28 -2.22
CA TYR A 402 -3.38 20.14 -1.16
C TYR A 402 -2.54 21.43 -1.08
N ALA A 403 -1.51 21.46 -0.24
CA ALA A 403 -0.65 22.63 -0.08
C ALA A 403 -0.07 23.11 -1.43
N THR A 404 -0.33 24.37 -1.80
CA THR A 404 0.07 24.94 -3.10
C THR A 404 1.59 24.96 -3.31
N SER A 405 2.38 24.98 -2.23
CA SER A 405 3.84 24.86 -2.27
C SER A 405 4.31 23.56 -2.93
N LEU A 406 3.54 22.47 -2.79
CA LEU A 406 3.88 21.16 -3.34
C LEU A 406 3.61 21.05 -4.85
N VAL A 407 2.78 21.93 -5.43
CA VAL A 407 2.31 21.77 -6.82
C VAL A 407 3.46 21.66 -7.80
N ARG A 408 4.41 22.60 -7.77
CA ARG A 408 5.55 22.59 -8.70
C ARG A 408 6.47 21.39 -8.46
N LEU A 409 6.67 21.03 -7.20
CA LEU A 409 7.48 19.87 -6.81
C LEU A 409 6.89 18.59 -7.38
N LEU A 410 5.59 18.35 -7.18
CA LEU A 410 4.92 17.15 -7.66
C LEU A 410 4.83 17.09 -9.19
N VAL A 411 4.52 18.21 -9.86
CA VAL A 411 4.50 18.26 -11.34
C VAL A 411 5.84 17.85 -11.94
N LYS A 412 6.95 18.24 -11.31
CA LYS A 412 8.30 17.92 -11.74
C LYS A 412 8.71 16.47 -11.41
N GLU A 413 8.40 16.00 -10.20
CA GLU A 413 8.89 14.71 -9.70
C GLU A 413 7.97 13.52 -10.05
N LEU A 414 6.71 13.76 -10.43
CA LEU A 414 5.72 12.73 -10.75
C LEU A 414 5.33 12.76 -12.24
N PRO A 415 5.86 11.83 -13.07
CA PRO A 415 5.46 11.71 -14.47
C PRO A 415 3.95 11.52 -14.69
N ALA A 416 3.23 10.81 -13.80
CA ALA A 416 1.79 10.61 -13.88
C ALA A 416 0.97 11.91 -13.90
N MET A 417 1.55 13.05 -13.49
CA MET A 417 0.90 14.36 -13.56
C MET A 417 0.56 14.77 -14.99
N TYR A 418 1.27 14.24 -15.99
CA TYR A 418 0.95 14.43 -17.40
C TYR A 418 -0.47 13.95 -17.74
N ASP A 419 -0.94 12.87 -17.11
CA ASP A 419 -2.25 12.28 -17.39
C ASP A 419 -3.43 13.17 -16.93
N LEU A 420 -3.17 14.26 -16.18
CA LEU A 420 -4.18 15.25 -15.80
C LEU A 420 -4.48 16.28 -16.89
N LEU A 421 -3.61 16.47 -17.89
CA LEU A 421 -3.77 17.51 -18.90
C LEU A 421 -5.15 17.46 -19.61
N PRO A 422 -5.65 16.28 -20.03
CA PRO A 422 -6.98 16.18 -20.65
C PRO A 422 -8.13 16.59 -19.71
N SER A 423 -7.93 16.50 -18.39
CA SER A 423 -8.94 16.82 -17.38
C SER A 423 -8.88 18.28 -16.87
N ILE A 424 -7.98 19.11 -17.40
CA ILE A 424 -7.88 20.53 -17.02
C ILE A 424 -9.22 21.28 -17.18
N PRO A 425 -9.98 21.14 -18.29
CA PRO A 425 -11.28 21.81 -18.42
C PRO A 425 -12.26 21.43 -17.30
N ASP A 426 -12.33 20.16 -16.94
CA ASP A 426 -13.19 19.64 -15.87
C ASP A 426 -12.73 20.16 -14.49
N LEU A 427 -11.42 20.20 -14.25
CA LEU A 427 -10.85 20.78 -13.04
C LEU A 427 -11.23 22.26 -12.90
N LEU A 428 -11.15 23.04 -13.98
CA LEU A 428 -11.45 24.47 -13.97
C LEU A 428 -12.95 24.80 -13.92
N SER A 429 -13.83 23.82 -14.05
CA SER A 429 -15.29 23.99 -13.93
C SER A 429 -15.80 24.13 -12.47
N ALA A 430 -14.91 24.28 -11.49
CA ALA A 430 -15.25 24.32 -10.07
C ALA A 430 -16.02 25.59 -9.67
N ASN A 431 -17.10 25.41 -8.89
CA ASN A 431 -17.90 26.52 -8.35
C ASN A 431 -17.31 27.14 -7.07
N ASP A 432 -16.41 26.43 -6.38
CA ASP A 432 -15.74 26.92 -5.16
C ASP A 432 -14.46 27.69 -5.51
N LEU A 433 -14.36 28.94 -5.02
CA LEU A 433 -13.25 29.85 -5.36
C LEU A 433 -11.90 29.36 -4.80
N ALA A 434 -11.89 28.72 -3.63
CA ALA A 434 -10.66 28.21 -3.04
C ALA A 434 -10.10 27.02 -3.85
N GLN A 435 -10.97 26.06 -4.20
CA GLN A 435 -10.63 24.96 -5.10
C GLN A 435 -10.24 25.47 -6.49
N LEU A 436 -10.99 26.41 -7.06
CA LEU A 436 -10.68 26.96 -8.37
C LEU A 436 -9.30 27.64 -8.38
N SER A 437 -8.98 28.40 -7.32
CA SER A 437 -7.66 29.02 -7.16
C SER A 437 -6.54 27.96 -7.19
N PHE A 438 -6.65 26.91 -6.37
CA PHE A 438 -5.69 25.80 -6.38
C PHE A 438 -5.58 25.16 -7.77
N ARG A 439 -6.71 24.87 -8.43
CA ARG A 439 -6.73 24.19 -9.74
C ARG A 439 -6.15 25.05 -10.85
N CYS A 440 -6.30 26.37 -10.80
CA CYS A 440 -5.60 27.28 -11.72
C CYS A 440 -4.08 27.27 -11.51
N HIS A 441 -3.60 27.20 -10.26
CA HIS A 441 -2.17 27.06 -9.97
C HIS A 441 -1.62 25.73 -10.51
N LEU A 442 -2.37 24.64 -10.33
CA LEU A 442 -2.04 23.32 -10.87
C LEU A 442 -2.00 23.32 -12.40
N ALA A 443 -3.05 23.84 -13.05
CA ALA A 443 -3.11 23.94 -14.51
C ALA A 443 -1.94 24.75 -15.06
N SER A 444 -1.61 25.90 -14.47
CA SER A 444 -0.46 26.70 -14.88
C SER A 444 0.88 25.98 -14.70
N ALA A 445 1.04 25.21 -13.61
CA ALA A 445 2.26 24.42 -13.40
C ALA A 445 2.40 23.31 -14.45
N LEU A 446 1.32 22.58 -14.75
CA LEU A 446 1.28 21.53 -15.77
C LEU A 446 1.59 22.10 -17.17
N CYS A 447 0.92 23.18 -17.53
CA CYS A 447 1.11 23.92 -18.78
C CYS A 447 2.56 24.37 -19.00
N ARG A 448 3.26 24.75 -17.93
CA ARG A 448 4.67 25.17 -18.01
C ARG A 448 5.64 24.01 -18.15
N GLU A 449 5.35 22.88 -17.53
CA GLU A 449 6.21 21.69 -17.57
C GLU A 449 6.00 20.90 -18.87
N TYR A 450 4.77 20.88 -19.40
CA TYR A 450 4.36 20.09 -20.57
C TYR A 450 3.78 20.98 -21.69
N PRO A 451 4.62 21.79 -22.37
CA PRO A 451 4.17 22.72 -23.41
C PRO A 451 3.59 22.03 -24.65
N ASP A 452 4.02 20.81 -24.97
CA ASP A 452 3.61 20.13 -26.22
C ASP A 452 2.16 19.62 -26.23
N ALA A 453 1.46 19.66 -25.08
CA ALA A 453 0.20 18.95 -24.86
C ALA A 453 -1.01 19.85 -24.58
N VAL A 454 -0.93 21.15 -24.90
CA VAL A 454 -2.00 22.12 -24.59
C VAL A 454 -2.49 22.84 -25.84
N SER A 455 -3.69 22.47 -26.32
CA SER A 455 -4.44 23.28 -27.28
C SER A 455 -5.88 23.62 -26.84
N THR A 456 -6.30 23.26 -25.62
CA THR A 456 -7.67 23.52 -25.15
C THR A 456 -7.76 23.59 -23.63
N ALA A 457 -7.56 24.76 -23.05
CA ALA A 457 -8.15 25.11 -21.75
C ALA A 457 -8.04 26.61 -21.49
N VAL A 458 -9.15 27.19 -21.04
CA VAL A 458 -9.32 28.55 -20.47
C VAL A 458 -9.82 29.62 -21.46
N ALA A 459 -11.15 29.74 -21.55
CA ALA A 459 -11.83 30.98 -21.94
C ALA A 459 -13.30 30.93 -21.52
N GLN A 460 -13.63 31.28 -20.26
CA GLN A 460 -14.98 31.68 -19.82
C GLN A 460 -14.98 31.97 -18.31
N THR A 461 -14.72 33.22 -17.91
CA THR A 461 -15.23 33.80 -16.64
C THR A 461 -14.77 35.26 -16.51
N ALA A 462 -15.64 36.22 -16.82
CA ALA A 462 -15.58 37.60 -16.29
C ALA A 462 -16.84 38.36 -16.69
N ASP A 463 -17.89 38.33 -15.87
CA ASP A 463 -19.06 39.20 -16.09
C ASP A 463 -19.84 39.62 -14.83
N LYS A 464 -19.29 39.47 -13.62
CA LYS A 464 -19.97 39.94 -12.39
C LYS A 464 -19.02 40.69 -11.45
N PHE A 465 -19.58 41.73 -10.82
CA PHE A 465 -18.94 42.66 -9.89
C PHE A 465 -17.93 42.00 -8.94
N LEU A 466 -16.77 42.65 -8.76
CA LEU A 466 -15.66 42.20 -7.92
C LEU A 466 -16.05 42.29 -6.44
N SER A 467 -16.50 41.18 -5.84
CA SER A 467 -16.52 41.05 -4.37
C SER A 467 -15.10 40.90 -3.83
N THR A 468 -14.86 41.15 -2.54
CA THR A 468 -13.52 41.01 -1.92
C THR A 468 -12.92 39.62 -2.13
N GLN A 469 -13.75 38.57 -2.10
CA GLN A 469 -13.34 37.18 -2.38
C GLN A 469 -12.92 36.98 -3.84
N VAL A 470 -13.58 37.67 -4.79
CA VAL A 470 -13.21 37.64 -6.21
C VAL A 470 -11.89 38.38 -6.44
N VAL A 471 -11.63 39.47 -5.72
CA VAL A 471 -10.36 40.22 -5.79
C VAL A 471 -9.18 39.39 -5.28
N GLU A 472 -9.34 38.70 -4.15
CA GLU A 472 -8.33 37.78 -3.61
C GLU A 472 -8.09 36.58 -4.55
N PHE A 473 -9.17 36.01 -5.09
CA PHE A 473 -9.10 34.94 -6.10
C PHE A 473 -8.33 35.36 -7.35
N LEU A 474 -8.67 36.51 -7.95
CA LEU A 474 -8.00 37.02 -9.15
C LEU A 474 -6.53 37.34 -8.87
N THR A 475 -6.21 37.87 -7.69
CA THR A 475 -4.81 38.14 -7.29
C THR A 475 -3.99 36.86 -7.24
N ALA A 476 -4.59 35.75 -6.80
CA ALA A 476 -3.95 34.44 -6.75
C ALA A 476 -3.82 33.79 -8.13
N VAL A 477 -4.82 33.92 -9.01
CA VAL A 477 -4.90 33.20 -10.30
C VAL A 477 -4.22 33.93 -11.45
N LEU A 478 -4.19 35.27 -11.45
CA LEU A 478 -3.61 36.05 -12.54
C LEU A 478 -2.13 35.72 -12.86
N PRO A 479 -1.24 35.49 -11.88
CA PRO A 479 0.13 35.06 -12.18
C PRO A 479 0.18 33.72 -12.92
N ALA A 480 -0.74 32.81 -12.60
CA ALA A 480 -0.85 31.50 -13.21
C ALA A 480 -1.34 31.62 -14.68
N LEU A 481 -2.38 32.43 -14.92
CA LEU A 481 -2.86 32.81 -16.25
C LEU A 481 -1.77 33.48 -17.10
N GLY A 482 -1.06 34.44 -16.50
CA GLY A 482 0.05 35.13 -17.13
C GLY A 482 1.15 34.19 -17.61
N ALA A 483 1.51 33.22 -16.77
CA ALA A 483 2.50 32.23 -17.15
C ALA A 483 2.00 31.28 -18.25
N MET A 484 0.69 30.96 -18.30
CA MET A 484 0.11 30.20 -19.40
C MET A 484 0.13 31.00 -20.71
N ALA A 485 -0.23 32.29 -20.68
CA ALA A 485 -0.17 33.17 -21.85
C ALA A 485 1.26 33.36 -22.41
N VAL A 486 2.28 33.28 -21.55
CA VAL A 486 3.70 33.30 -21.96
C VAL A 486 4.11 31.98 -22.60
N ALA A 487 3.61 30.85 -22.08
CA ALA A 487 3.89 29.52 -22.63
C ALA A 487 3.14 29.29 -23.96
N PHE A 488 1.97 29.91 -24.15
CA PHE A 488 1.09 29.70 -25.29
C PHE A 488 0.61 31.02 -25.90
N CYS A 489 1.12 31.36 -27.08
CA CYS A 489 0.78 32.60 -27.77
C CYS A 489 -0.72 32.69 -28.14
N ASP A 490 -1.38 31.56 -28.40
CA ASP A 490 -2.77 31.52 -28.87
C ASP A 490 -3.78 32.05 -27.83
N ILE A 491 -3.47 31.94 -26.54
CA ILE A 491 -4.29 32.46 -25.42
C ILE A 491 -3.81 33.83 -24.90
N ALA A 492 -2.70 34.36 -25.44
CA ALA A 492 -2.15 35.64 -24.99
C ALA A 492 -3.09 36.81 -25.26
N GLU A 493 -3.76 36.82 -26.42
CA GLU A 493 -4.70 37.88 -26.79
C GLU A 493 -5.91 37.91 -25.85
N GLU A 494 -6.52 36.75 -25.57
CA GLU A 494 -7.67 36.65 -24.66
C GLU A 494 -7.29 37.02 -23.22
N CYS A 495 -6.10 36.63 -22.76
CA CYS A 495 -5.57 37.03 -21.47
C CYS A 495 -5.37 38.54 -21.39
N VAL A 496 -4.85 39.18 -22.44
CA VAL A 496 -4.70 40.64 -22.52
C VAL A 496 -6.07 41.32 -22.48
N GLN A 497 -7.06 40.82 -23.21
CA GLN A 497 -8.43 41.36 -23.17
C GLN A 497 -9.06 41.24 -21.78
N LEU A 498 -8.85 40.12 -21.08
CA LEU A 498 -9.29 39.94 -19.69
C LEU A 498 -8.61 40.95 -18.74
N LEU A 499 -7.28 41.11 -18.85
CA LEU A 499 -6.52 42.07 -18.03
C LEU A 499 -6.99 43.51 -18.26
N MET A 500 -7.30 43.87 -19.51
CA MET A 500 -7.87 45.18 -19.84
C MET A 500 -9.26 45.36 -19.22
N LYS A 501 -10.15 44.37 -19.33
CA LYS A 501 -11.48 44.41 -18.70
C LYS A 501 -11.39 44.55 -17.18
N LEU A 502 -10.52 43.76 -16.53
CA LEU A 502 -10.29 43.83 -15.09
C LEU A 502 -9.77 45.20 -14.66
N ARG A 503 -8.83 45.78 -15.43
CA ARG A 503 -8.30 47.11 -15.15
C ARG A 503 -9.39 48.19 -15.19
N VAL A 504 -10.33 48.11 -16.14
CA VAL A 504 -11.48 49.02 -16.22
C VAL A 504 -12.39 48.86 -15.00
N GLN A 505 -12.67 47.63 -14.58
CA GLN A 505 -13.50 47.35 -13.40
C GLN A 505 -12.85 47.80 -12.08
N ILE A 506 -11.53 47.60 -11.92
CA ILE A 506 -10.75 48.06 -10.77
C ILE A 506 -10.80 49.58 -10.67
N ASN A 507 -10.56 50.28 -11.78
CA ASN A 507 -10.63 51.74 -11.82
C ASN A 507 -12.00 52.25 -11.40
N HIS A 508 -13.07 51.62 -11.89
CA HIS A 508 -14.44 51.99 -11.51
C HIS A 508 -14.70 51.80 -10.01
N GLN A 509 -14.29 50.67 -9.42
CA GLN A 509 -14.43 50.42 -7.99
C GLN A 509 -13.59 51.35 -7.11
N MET A 510 -12.37 51.70 -7.53
CA MET A 510 -11.50 52.67 -6.85
C MET A 510 -12.13 54.07 -6.83
N THR A 511 -12.84 54.47 -7.89
CA THR A 511 -13.59 55.73 -7.91
C THR A 511 -14.86 55.70 -7.06
N ASP A 512 -15.55 54.57 -6.97
CA ASP A 512 -16.83 54.45 -6.25
C ASP A 512 -16.66 54.23 -4.75
N THR A 513 -15.56 53.62 -4.31
CA THR A 513 -15.26 53.39 -2.90
C THR A 513 -14.17 54.34 -2.41
N LEU A 514 -14.54 55.34 -1.59
CA LEU A 514 -13.62 56.27 -0.90
C LEU A 514 -12.64 55.59 0.09
N ASN A 515 -12.53 54.27 0.07
CA ASN A 515 -11.72 53.47 0.97
C ASN A 515 -10.62 52.75 0.19
N ASN A 516 -9.36 52.98 0.58
CA ASN A 516 -8.19 52.24 0.14
C ASN A 516 -8.34 50.75 0.51
N ASN A 517 -9.03 49.97 -0.32
CA ASN A 517 -9.09 48.53 -0.16
C ASN A 517 -7.74 47.96 -0.61
N THR A 518 -6.92 47.54 0.36
CA THR A 518 -5.57 47.00 0.12
C THR A 518 -5.58 45.81 -0.84
N ALA A 519 -6.65 45.01 -0.84
CA ALA A 519 -6.80 43.89 -1.77
C ALA A 519 -6.95 44.36 -3.23
N VAL A 520 -7.66 45.46 -3.48
CA VAL A 520 -7.86 46.02 -4.83
C VAL A 520 -6.56 46.61 -5.37
N SER A 521 -5.77 47.27 -4.50
CA SER A 521 -4.44 47.76 -4.86
C SER A 521 -3.44 46.62 -5.16
N GLN A 522 -3.50 45.53 -4.40
CA GLN A 522 -2.70 44.32 -4.68
C GLN A 522 -3.08 43.66 -6.02
N LEU A 523 -4.37 43.62 -6.35
CA LEU A 523 -4.86 43.13 -7.62
C LEU A 523 -4.35 44.00 -8.78
N GLU A 524 -4.43 45.33 -8.65
CA GLU A 524 -3.91 46.27 -9.66
C GLU A 524 -2.42 46.04 -9.94
N GLY A 525 -1.60 45.93 -8.89
CA GLY A 525 -0.17 45.64 -9.03
C GLY A 525 0.10 44.27 -9.68
N THR A 526 -0.78 43.30 -9.46
CA THR A 526 -0.68 41.96 -10.08
C THR A 526 -1.06 41.99 -11.56
N VAL A 527 -2.13 42.69 -11.93
CA VAL A 527 -2.53 42.92 -13.33
C VAL A 527 -1.40 43.58 -14.12
N GLN A 528 -0.77 44.62 -13.58
CA GLN A 528 0.36 45.29 -14.22
C GLN A 528 1.56 44.36 -14.42
N ARG A 529 1.91 43.56 -13.40
CA ARG A 529 3.04 42.62 -13.48
C ARG A 529 2.82 41.55 -14.55
N VAL A 530 1.62 40.97 -14.59
CA VAL A 530 1.27 39.93 -15.57
C VAL A 530 1.23 40.49 -16.99
N PHE A 531 0.63 41.67 -17.18
CA PHE A 531 0.63 42.35 -18.47
C PHE A 531 2.06 42.62 -18.97
N ALA A 532 2.92 43.14 -18.11
CA ALA A 532 4.33 43.37 -18.44
C ALA A 532 5.09 42.08 -18.78
N GLN A 533 4.75 40.96 -18.12
CA GLN A 533 5.34 39.66 -18.39
C GLN A 533 4.99 39.14 -19.79
N ILE A 534 3.70 39.20 -20.18
CA ILE A 534 3.22 38.78 -21.51
C ILE A 534 3.84 39.66 -22.61
N VAL A 535 3.87 40.98 -22.41
CA VAL A 535 4.47 41.91 -23.39
C VAL A 535 5.96 41.65 -23.60
N ARG A 536 6.70 41.32 -22.52
CA ARG A 536 8.13 41.00 -22.64
C ARG A 536 8.37 39.71 -23.43
N SER A 537 7.57 38.67 -23.20
CA SER A 537 7.74 37.41 -23.96
C SER A 537 7.45 37.59 -25.44
N THR A 538 6.46 38.42 -25.82
CA THR A 538 6.16 38.71 -27.24
C THR A 538 7.24 39.54 -27.96
N HIS A 539 8.17 40.15 -27.23
CA HIS A 539 9.30 40.91 -27.80
C HIS A 539 10.58 40.07 -27.91
N GLU A 540 10.68 38.95 -27.20
CA GLU A 540 11.84 38.06 -27.17
C GLU A 540 11.70 36.83 -28.11
N SER A 541 10.46 36.49 -28.49
CA SER A 541 10.11 35.57 -29.59
C SER A 541 10.12 36.28 -30.94
#